data_AF-A0A0G4KJR2-F1
#
_entry.id   AF-A0A0G4KJR2-F1
#
_cell.length_a   1.000
_cell.length_b   1.000
_cell.length_c   1.000
_cell.angle_alpha   90.00
_cell.angle_beta   90.00
_cell.angle_gamma   90.00
#
_symmetry.space_group_name_H-M   'P 1'
#
loop_
_entity.id
_entity.type
_entity.pdbx_description
1 polymer ?
#
loop_
_entity_poly.entity_id
_entity_poly.type
_entity_poly.pdbx_seq_one_letter_code
_entity_poly.pdbx_strand_id
1 'polypeptide(L)'
;MSSTTKPGGLSANDKIQRFAAPSRPLSPLPSHALFNDKTRCFVYGLQPRAVQGMLDFDFICKRKTPSVAGIIYTFGGQFVSKMYWGTSETLLPVYQEVPKAIAKHPDVDTVVNFASSRSVYSSTMELMEFPQIKTIAIIAEGVPERRAREIAHKAAKKG
;
A
#
# COMPACT_ATOMS: atom_id res chain seq x y z
N MET A 1 43.87 -5.16 33.77
CA MET A 1 43.40 -5.86 32.56
C MET A 1 42.41 -4.94 31.86
N SER A 2 42.86 -4.29 30.79
CA SER A 2 42.07 -3.32 30.03
C SER A 2 41.04 -4.06 29.18
N SER A 3 39.75 -3.87 29.46
CA SER A 3 38.66 -4.37 28.63
C SER A 3 38.53 -3.49 27.38
N THR A 4 39.10 -3.95 26.28
CA THR A 4 38.95 -3.32 24.97
C THR A 4 37.51 -3.46 24.47
N THR A 5 36.81 -2.34 24.42
CA THR A 5 35.50 -2.18 23.76
C THR A 5 35.67 -2.49 22.27
N LYS A 6 35.00 -3.53 21.77
CA LYS A 6 34.93 -3.81 20.32
C LYS A 6 34.25 -2.63 19.60
N PRO A 7 34.73 -2.20 18.42
CA PRO A 7 34.04 -1.18 17.64
C PRO A 7 32.73 -1.76 17.11
N GLY A 8 31.63 -1.04 17.34
CA GLY A 8 30.27 -1.44 16.95
C GLY A 8 30.20 -1.73 15.45
N GLY A 9 29.93 -2.98 15.10
CA GLY A 9 29.67 -3.38 13.73
C GLY A 9 28.34 -2.78 13.27
N LEU A 10 28.38 -2.01 12.17
CA LEU A 10 27.18 -1.55 11.48
C LEU A 10 26.31 -2.77 11.14
N SER A 11 25.11 -2.83 11.70
CA SER A 11 24.11 -3.83 11.38
C SER A 11 23.38 -3.43 10.12
N ALA A 12 23.00 -4.40 9.27
CA ALA A 12 22.19 -4.14 8.08
C ALA A 12 20.86 -3.43 8.42
N ASN A 13 20.38 -3.56 9.66
CA ASN A 13 19.18 -2.88 10.15
C ASN A 13 19.38 -1.39 10.46
N ASP A 14 20.62 -0.91 10.64
CA ASP A 14 20.88 0.47 11.09
C ASP A 14 20.53 1.52 10.02
N LYS A 15 20.45 1.13 8.75
CA LYS A 15 20.13 2.00 7.61
C LYS A 15 18.70 1.84 7.09
N ILE A 16 17.89 0.98 7.72
CA ILE A 16 16.51 0.70 7.29
C ILE A 16 15.55 1.56 8.11
N GLN A 17 14.91 2.50 7.43
CA GLN A 17 13.85 3.30 8.02
C GLN A 17 12.54 2.49 8.09
N ARG A 18 11.96 2.45 9.29
CA ARG A 18 10.66 1.83 9.57
C ARG A 18 9.64 2.90 9.93
N PHE A 19 8.40 2.69 9.51
CA PHE A 19 7.31 3.63 9.72
C PHE A 19 6.22 2.98 10.58
N ALA A 20 5.77 3.68 11.61
CA ALA A 20 4.55 3.32 12.33
C ALA A 20 3.32 3.78 11.53
N ALA A 21 2.19 3.12 11.73
CA ALA A 21 0.92 3.57 11.16
C ALA A 21 0.60 5.00 11.64
N PRO A 22 0.11 5.89 10.77
CA PRO A 22 -0.26 7.25 11.16
C PRO A 22 -1.46 7.22 12.13
N SER A 23 -1.53 8.19 13.04
CA SER A 23 -2.70 8.36 13.90
C SER A 23 -3.93 8.76 13.07
N ARG A 24 -5.13 8.38 13.50
CA ARG A 24 -6.38 8.78 12.83
C ARG A 24 -6.43 10.32 12.63
N PRO A 25 -6.99 10.84 11.52
CA PRO A 25 -7.22 12.28 11.38
C PRO A 25 -8.04 12.82 12.57
N LEU A 26 -7.68 14.03 13.06
CA LEU A 26 -8.31 14.66 14.22
C LEU A 26 -9.75 15.12 13.95
N SER A 27 -10.05 15.48 12.70
CA SER A 27 -11.36 15.95 12.24
C SER A 27 -11.94 14.99 11.20
N PRO A 28 -13.28 14.82 11.17
CA PRO A 28 -13.92 14.11 10.07
C PRO A 28 -13.59 14.84 8.77
N LEU A 29 -13.16 14.09 7.75
CA LEU A 29 -12.92 14.64 6.43
C LEU A 29 -14.27 15.03 5.80
N PRO A 30 -14.29 16.06 4.93
CA PRO A 30 -15.46 16.34 4.10
C PRO A 30 -15.89 15.09 3.33
N SER A 31 -17.19 14.90 3.13
CA SER A 31 -17.74 13.68 2.47
C SER A 31 -17.20 13.42 1.07
N HIS A 32 -16.69 14.45 0.38
CA HIS A 32 -16.10 14.36 -0.96
C HIS A 32 -14.58 14.13 -0.94
N ALA A 33 -13.92 14.25 0.21
CA ALA A 33 -12.47 14.15 0.31
C ALA A 33 -12.04 12.68 0.42
N LEU A 34 -11.55 12.13 -0.69
CA LEU A 34 -11.08 10.73 -0.75
C LEU A 34 -9.72 10.53 -0.08
N PHE A 35 -8.84 11.53 -0.12
CA PHE A 35 -7.44 11.41 0.30
C PHE A 35 -7.01 12.56 1.21
N ASN A 36 -6.05 12.26 2.09
CA ASN A 36 -5.40 13.20 2.99
C ASN A 36 -3.92 12.83 3.19
N ASP A 37 -3.19 13.64 3.94
CA ASP A 37 -1.75 13.45 4.23
C ASP A 37 -1.43 12.19 5.04
N LYS A 38 -2.44 11.55 5.63
CA LYS A 38 -2.35 10.29 6.37
C LYS A 38 -2.96 9.10 5.63
N THR A 39 -3.47 9.27 4.40
CA THR A 39 -4.00 8.16 3.60
C THR A 39 -2.94 7.11 3.37
N ARG A 40 -3.32 5.85 3.59
CA ARG A 40 -2.47 4.67 3.43
C ARG A 40 -3.09 3.73 2.41
N CYS A 41 -2.27 3.22 1.50
CA CYS A 41 -2.76 2.36 0.43
C CYS A 41 -1.99 1.06 0.29
N PHE A 42 -2.67 0.05 -0.24
CA PHE A 42 -2.03 -1.11 -0.86
C PHE A 42 -1.87 -0.90 -2.35
N VAL A 43 -0.78 -1.42 -2.91
CA VAL A 43 -0.63 -1.56 -4.36
C VAL A 43 -0.84 -3.03 -4.71
N TYR A 44 -1.88 -3.33 -5.48
CA TYR A 44 -2.16 -4.68 -5.95
C TYR A 44 -1.47 -4.90 -7.29
N GLY A 45 -0.55 -5.86 -7.35
CA GLY A 45 0.37 -6.09 -8.47
C GLY A 45 1.79 -5.64 -8.15
N LEU A 46 2.77 -6.34 -8.73
CA LEU A 46 4.19 -6.06 -8.49
C LEU A 46 4.68 -4.89 -9.35
N GLN A 47 4.48 -3.66 -8.88
CA GLN A 47 4.82 -2.43 -9.59
C GLN A 47 5.87 -1.59 -8.84
N PRO A 48 7.14 -2.04 -8.76
CA PRO A 48 8.16 -1.38 -7.95
C PRO A 48 8.43 0.07 -8.37
N ARG A 49 8.36 0.38 -9.68
CA ARG A 49 8.56 1.75 -10.19
C ARG A 49 7.44 2.70 -9.76
N ALA A 50 6.18 2.27 -9.85
CA ALA A 50 5.05 3.08 -9.42
C ALA A 50 5.08 3.30 -7.90
N VAL A 51 5.37 2.24 -7.13
CA VAL A 51 5.50 2.32 -5.68
C VAL A 51 6.64 3.27 -5.28
N GLN A 52 7.82 3.17 -5.89
CA GLN A 52 8.92 4.09 -5.61
C GLN A 52 8.54 5.54 -5.96
N GLY A 53 7.89 5.77 -7.10
CA GLY A 53 7.42 7.10 -7.48
C GLY A 53 6.41 7.70 -6.49
N MET A 54 5.53 6.87 -5.89
CA MET A 54 4.63 7.31 -4.82
C MET A 54 5.41 7.70 -3.56
N LEU A 55 6.41 6.90 -3.16
CA LEU A 55 7.27 7.19 -2.00
C LEU A 55 8.10 8.47 -2.22
N ASP A 56 8.62 8.68 -3.43
CA ASP A 56 9.37 9.88 -3.78
C ASP A 56 8.47 11.13 -3.71
N PHE A 57 7.23 11.02 -4.24
CA PHE A 57 6.23 12.08 -4.12
C PHE A 57 5.90 12.38 -2.66
N ASP A 58 5.65 11.35 -1.85
CA ASP A 58 5.36 11.51 -0.43
C ASP A 58 6.49 12.21 0.33
N PHE A 59 7.74 11.86 0.01
CA PHE A 59 8.94 12.46 0.59
C PHE A 59 9.06 13.95 0.22
N ILE A 60 8.88 14.30 -1.05
CA ILE A 60 8.92 15.69 -1.53
C ILE A 60 7.78 16.51 -0.91
N CYS A 61 6.60 15.91 -0.74
CA CYS A 61 5.47 16.50 -0.05
C CYS A 61 5.65 16.57 1.48
N LYS A 62 6.81 16.18 2.02
CA LYS A 62 7.15 16.21 3.45
C LYS A 62 6.20 15.39 4.32
N ARG A 63 5.64 14.31 3.79
CA ARG A 63 4.84 13.38 4.60
C ARG A 63 5.72 12.72 5.66
N LYS A 64 5.12 12.35 6.80
CA LYS A 64 5.83 11.67 7.89
C LYS A 64 5.93 10.16 7.67
N THR A 65 5.00 9.61 6.91
CA THR A 65 4.84 8.18 6.63
C THR A 65 4.56 8.01 5.14
N PRO A 66 5.08 6.95 4.49
CA PRO A 66 4.77 6.67 3.10
C PRO A 66 3.26 6.47 2.90
N SER A 67 2.75 6.75 1.71
CA SER A 67 1.40 6.37 1.28
C SER A 67 1.27 4.86 1.21
N VAL A 68 2.26 4.18 0.64
CA VAL A 68 2.20 2.74 0.41
C VAL A 68 2.53 1.98 1.71
N ALA A 69 1.59 1.14 2.13
CA ALA A 69 1.73 0.29 3.31
C ALA A 69 2.30 -1.10 2.99
N GLY A 70 2.02 -1.59 1.80
CA GLY A 70 2.50 -2.87 1.31
C GLY A 70 2.04 -3.12 -0.12
N ILE A 71 2.58 -4.19 -0.69
CA ILE A 71 2.23 -4.66 -2.03
C ILE A 71 1.45 -5.97 -1.88
N ILE A 72 0.39 -6.17 -2.65
CA ILE A 72 -0.33 -7.43 -2.74
C ILE A 72 0.03 -8.08 -4.07
N TYR A 73 0.62 -9.27 -4.05
CA TYR A 73 1.03 -10.01 -5.24
C TYR A 73 0.70 -11.50 -5.08
N THR A 74 -0.42 -11.92 -5.66
CA THR A 74 -1.00 -13.25 -5.46
C THR A 74 -0.32 -14.38 -6.24
N PHE A 75 0.59 -14.07 -7.15
CA PHE A 75 1.28 -15.04 -8.01
C PHE A 75 2.66 -15.45 -7.49
N GLY A 76 3.12 -14.85 -6.39
CA GLY A 76 4.43 -15.11 -5.79
C GLY A 76 4.34 -15.54 -4.32
N GLY A 77 5.50 -15.67 -3.69
CA GLY A 77 5.59 -15.89 -2.25
C GLY A 77 5.51 -14.59 -1.43
N GLN A 78 5.54 -14.72 -0.11
CA GLN A 78 5.69 -13.59 0.80
C GLN A 78 7.17 -13.16 0.90
N PHE A 79 7.46 -11.90 0.61
CA PHE A 79 8.80 -11.33 0.71
C PHE A 79 8.73 -9.84 1.08
N VAL A 80 9.89 -9.18 1.15
CA VAL A 80 9.98 -7.74 1.36
C VAL A 80 10.58 -7.08 0.12
N SER A 81 10.00 -5.97 -0.30
CA SER A 81 10.52 -5.15 -1.40
C SER A 81 11.34 -4.01 -0.80
N LYS A 82 12.61 -3.93 -1.19
CA LYS A 82 13.46 -2.77 -0.87
C LYS A 82 13.01 -1.56 -1.69
N MET A 83 12.80 -0.44 -1.01
CA MET A 83 12.46 0.87 -1.58
C MET A 83 13.34 1.95 -0.93
N TYR A 84 13.27 3.17 -1.45
CA TYR A 84 13.95 4.34 -0.89
C TYR A 84 12.95 5.35 -0.32
N TRP A 85 13.34 5.99 0.77
CA TRP A 85 12.67 7.14 1.36
C TRP A 85 13.67 8.28 1.48
N GLY A 86 13.68 9.16 0.47
CA GLY A 86 14.79 10.08 0.27
C GLY A 86 16.10 9.32 0.04
N THR A 87 17.07 9.51 0.92
CA THR A 87 18.38 8.82 0.85
C THR A 87 18.46 7.55 1.69
N SER A 88 17.41 7.22 2.44
CA SER A 88 17.37 6.05 3.33
C SER A 88 16.67 4.87 2.68
N GLU A 89 17.06 3.65 3.02
CA GLU A 89 16.37 2.44 2.56
C GLU A 89 15.15 2.17 3.44
N THR A 90 14.08 1.66 2.86
CA THR A 90 12.90 1.14 3.58
C THR A 90 12.44 -0.18 2.98
N LEU A 91 11.74 -0.99 3.77
CA LEU A 91 11.25 -2.30 3.36
C LEU A 91 9.72 -2.30 3.37
N LEU A 92 9.11 -2.54 2.21
CA LEU A 92 7.67 -2.74 2.11
C LEU A 92 7.35 -4.24 2.11
N PRO A 93 6.39 -4.69 2.94
CA PRO A 93 5.96 -6.08 2.91
C PRO A 93 5.19 -6.38 1.62
N VAL A 94 5.46 -7.54 1.03
CA VAL A 94 4.71 -8.09 -0.11
C VAL A 94 3.90 -9.28 0.36
N TYR A 95 2.58 -9.16 0.25
CA TYR A 95 1.62 -10.16 0.71
C TYR A 95 1.10 -11.00 -0.46
N GLN A 96 1.00 -12.31 -0.24
CA GLN A 96 0.40 -13.23 -1.20
C GLN A 96 -1.14 -13.21 -1.13
N GLU A 97 -1.73 -12.84 0.00
CA GLU A 97 -3.16 -12.91 0.25
C GLU A 97 -3.68 -11.56 0.77
N VAL A 98 -4.82 -11.12 0.26
CA VAL A 98 -5.49 -9.87 0.68
C VAL A 98 -5.84 -9.89 2.18
N PRO A 99 -6.47 -10.95 2.75
CA PRO A 99 -6.78 -10.98 4.18
C PRO A 99 -5.58 -10.76 5.11
N LYS A 100 -4.41 -11.31 4.76
CA LYS A 100 -3.18 -11.16 5.55
C LYS A 100 -2.65 -9.72 5.52
N ALA A 101 -2.79 -9.03 4.39
CA ALA A 101 -2.43 -7.63 4.26
C ALA A 101 -3.36 -6.76 5.12
N ILE A 102 -4.67 -6.91 4.93
CA ILE A 102 -5.74 -6.20 5.65
C ILE A 102 -5.58 -6.36 7.16
N ALA A 103 -5.37 -7.58 7.65
CA ALA A 103 -5.20 -7.84 9.08
C ALA A 103 -3.96 -7.16 9.71
N LYS A 104 -2.90 -6.94 8.93
CA LYS A 104 -1.66 -6.31 9.41
C LYS A 104 -1.64 -4.79 9.29
N HIS A 105 -2.47 -4.22 8.42
CA HIS A 105 -2.57 -2.77 8.20
C HIS A 105 -4.03 -2.30 8.32
N PRO A 106 -4.55 -2.18 9.56
CA PRO A 106 -5.89 -1.67 9.79
C PRO A 106 -6.02 -0.17 9.45
N ASP A 107 -4.90 0.53 9.24
CA ASP A 107 -4.81 1.93 8.82
C ASP A 107 -5.04 2.14 7.32
N VAL A 108 -5.03 1.07 6.51
CA VAL A 108 -5.18 1.17 5.05
C VAL A 108 -6.65 1.24 4.64
N ASP A 109 -7.00 2.28 3.90
CA ASP A 109 -8.34 2.54 3.36
C ASP A 109 -8.40 2.53 1.83
N THR A 110 -7.25 2.53 1.16
CA THR A 110 -7.16 2.71 -0.29
C THR A 110 -6.40 1.55 -0.95
N VAL A 111 -6.80 1.17 -2.16
CA VAL A 111 -6.07 0.18 -2.97
C VAL A 111 -5.88 0.70 -4.38
N VAL A 112 -4.64 0.70 -4.86
CA VAL A 112 -4.30 0.96 -6.27
C VAL A 112 -4.13 -0.38 -6.97
N ASN A 113 -5.09 -0.75 -7.81
CA ASN A 113 -5.18 -2.05 -8.45
C ASN A 113 -4.57 -2.05 -9.85
N PHE A 114 -3.35 -2.56 -9.95
CA PHE A 114 -2.61 -2.83 -11.19
C PHE A 114 -2.78 -4.28 -11.68
N ALA A 115 -3.79 -5.02 -11.21
CA ALA A 115 -4.15 -6.30 -11.81
C ALA A 115 -4.41 -6.14 -13.32
N SER A 116 -4.14 -7.18 -14.11
CA SER A 116 -4.35 -7.14 -15.56
C SER A 116 -5.84 -7.09 -15.90
N SER A 117 -6.17 -6.75 -17.15
CA SER A 117 -7.55 -6.74 -17.65
C SER A 117 -8.32 -8.04 -17.43
N ARG A 118 -7.60 -9.17 -17.32
CA ARG A 118 -8.15 -10.50 -17.04
C ARG A 118 -8.46 -10.74 -15.57
N SER A 119 -7.68 -10.17 -14.65
CA SER A 119 -7.78 -10.44 -13.21
C SER A 119 -8.31 -9.26 -12.38
N VAL A 120 -8.46 -8.08 -12.99
CA VAL A 120 -8.93 -6.87 -12.30
C VAL A 120 -10.36 -6.99 -11.79
N TYR A 121 -11.22 -7.71 -12.52
CA TYR A 121 -12.60 -7.93 -12.08
C TYR A 121 -12.65 -8.74 -10.78
N SER A 122 -12.02 -9.91 -10.73
CA SER A 122 -12.05 -10.78 -9.55
C SER A 122 -11.34 -10.14 -8.35
N SER A 123 -10.17 -9.53 -8.58
CA SER A 123 -9.44 -8.83 -7.51
C SER A 123 -10.24 -7.66 -6.95
N THR A 124 -10.88 -6.85 -7.78
CA THR A 124 -11.73 -5.74 -7.30
C THR A 124 -12.93 -6.24 -6.51
N MET A 125 -13.58 -7.31 -6.98
CA MET A 125 -14.72 -7.91 -6.28
C MET A 125 -14.35 -8.47 -4.90
N GLU A 126 -13.16 -9.05 -4.77
CA GLU A 126 -12.57 -9.52 -3.51
C GLU A 126 -12.23 -8.34 -2.59
N LEU A 127 -11.55 -7.31 -3.10
CA LEU A 127 -11.17 -6.12 -2.33
C LEU A 127 -12.39 -5.40 -1.73
N MET A 128 -13.51 -5.38 -2.46
CA MET A 128 -14.79 -4.83 -1.98
C MET A 128 -15.40 -5.62 -0.81
N GLU A 129 -14.97 -6.85 -0.54
CA GLU A 129 -15.44 -7.61 0.64
C GLU A 129 -14.84 -7.11 1.96
N PHE A 130 -13.79 -6.29 1.92
CA PHE A 130 -13.14 -5.74 3.11
C PHE A 130 -13.69 -4.35 3.43
N PRO A 131 -14.49 -4.17 4.51
CA PRO A 131 -15.15 -2.89 4.80
C PRO A 131 -14.19 -1.74 5.11
N GLN A 132 -12.93 -2.04 5.44
CA GLN A 132 -11.91 -1.01 5.65
C GLN A 132 -11.51 -0.30 4.36
N ILE A 133 -11.60 -0.97 3.21
CA ILE A 133 -11.26 -0.38 1.92
C ILE A 133 -12.42 0.50 1.46
N LYS A 134 -12.15 1.79 1.33
CA LYS A 134 -13.11 2.83 0.90
C LYS A 134 -12.90 3.25 -0.54
N THR A 135 -11.65 3.20 -1.01
CA THR A 135 -11.30 3.67 -2.35
C THR A 135 -10.48 2.64 -3.09
N ILE A 136 -10.91 2.28 -4.31
CA ILE A 136 -10.17 1.38 -5.20
C ILE A 136 -9.91 2.11 -6.52
N ALA A 137 -8.65 2.41 -6.82
CA ALA A 137 -8.22 2.93 -8.11
C ALA A 137 -7.91 1.77 -9.05
N ILE A 138 -8.64 1.66 -10.17
CA ILE A 138 -8.45 0.58 -11.14
C ILE A 138 -7.65 1.10 -12.33
N ILE A 139 -6.49 0.50 -12.59
CA ILE A 139 -5.57 0.98 -13.64
C ILE A 139 -5.73 0.22 -14.96
N ALA A 140 -6.20 -1.02 -14.93
CA ALA A 140 -6.30 -1.84 -16.14
C ALA A 140 -7.25 -1.26 -17.19
N GLU A 141 -6.73 -1.13 -18.40
CA GLU A 141 -7.50 -0.87 -19.61
C GLU A 141 -7.99 -2.17 -20.27
N GLY A 142 -8.95 -2.07 -21.19
CA GLY A 142 -9.44 -3.22 -21.96
C GLY A 142 -10.29 -4.21 -21.16
N VAL A 143 -10.88 -3.77 -20.04
CA VAL A 143 -11.86 -4.56 -19.27
C VAL A 143 -13.19 -4.57 -20.02
N PRO A 144 -13.85 -5.72 -20.21
CA PRO A 144 -15.17 -5.76 -20.83
C PRO A 144 -16.18 -4.86 -20.10
N GLU A 145 -16.91 -4.02 -20.83
CA GLU A 145 -17.83 -3.02 -20.24
C GLU A 145 -18.86 -3.63 -19.29
N ARG A 146 -19.32 -4.85 -19.57
CA ARG A 146 -20.21 -5.59 -18.67
C ARG A 146 -19.59 -5.76 -17.27
N ARG A 147 -18.31 -6.12 -17.19
CA ARG A 147 -17.58 -6.27 -15.91
C ARG A 147 -17.40 -4.92 -15.22
N ALA A 148 -17.10 -3.86 -15.97
CA ALA A 148 -17.01 -2.51 -15.42
C ALA A 148 -18.35 -2.06 -14.79
N ARG A 149 -19.48 -2.33 -15.46
CA ARG A 149 -20.82 -2.06 -14.92
C ARG A 149 -21.13 -2.88 -13.67
N GLU A 150 -20.75 -4.16 -13.64
CA GLU A 150 -20.90 -5.01 -12.45
C GLU A 150 -20.10 -4.44 -11.25
N ILE A 151 -18.87 -3.96 -11.49
CA ILE A 151 -18.03 -3.30 -10.46
C ILE A 151 -18.72 -2.03 -9.96
N ALA A 152 -19.15 -1.14 -10.85
CA ALA A 152 -19.79 0.12 -10.48
C ALA A 152 -21.08 -0.09 -9.66
N HIS A 153 -21.91 -1.05 -10.07
CA HIS A 153 -23.14 -1.41 -9.36
C HIS A 153 -22.86 -1.94 -7.95
N LYS A 154 -21.84 -2.79 -7.80
CA LYS A 154 -21.47 -3.32 -6.49
C LYS A 154 -20.85 -2.24 -5.60
N ALA A 155 -20.02 -1.36 -6.16
CA ALA A 155 -19.46 -0.20 -5.45
C ALA A 155 -20.58 0.69 -4.88
N ALA A 156 -21.54 1.09 -5.72
CA ALA A 156 -22.67 1.92 -5.29
C ALA A 156 -23.50 1.30 -4.15
N LYS A 157 -23.56 -0.03 -4.07
CA LYS A 157 -24.22 -0.75 -2.96
C LYS A 157 -23.41 -0.76 -1.67
N LYS A 158 -22.07 -0.72 -1.75
CA LYS A 158 -21.18 -0.78 -0.58
C LYS A 158 -20.82 0.61 -0.03
N GLY A 159 -21.05 1.66 -0.82
CA GLY A 159 -20.64 3.03 -0.49
C GLY A 159 -19.17 3.26 -0.79
#